data_AF-A0A2M7U7U8-F1
#
_entry.id   AF-A0A2M7U7U8-F1
#
_cell.length_a   1.000
_cell.length_b   1.000
_cell.length_c   1.000
_cell.angle_alpha   90.00
_cell.angle_beta   90.00
_cell.angle_gamma   90.00
#
_symmetry.space_group_name_H-M   'P 1'
#
loop_
_entity.id
_entity.type
_entity.pdbx_description
1 polymer ?
#
loop_
_entity_poly.entity_id
_entity_poly.type
_entity_poly.pdbx_seq_one_letter_code
_entity_poly.pdbx_strand_id
1 'polypeptide(L)'
;MKKITLILIITGLFLFKGETVMAEKQAANSAELSLSIKIDKEEQDSINLKKKELAIKSVLSRYNSPMVENEKSFIEACTTYDLDCYLLPSIAGLESTFGRFIWPNSYNPFGWGRGYLMFESWSES
;
A
#
# COMPACT_ATOMS: atom_id res chain seq x y z
N MET A 1 -60.38 -23.84 -18.28
CA MET A 1 -59.74 -23.29 -17.04
C MET A 1 -58.81 -24.30 -16.36
N LYS A 2 -59.24 -25.54 -16.06
CA LYS A 2 -58.40 -26.56 -15.40
C LYS A 2 -57.08 -26.93 -16.10
N LYS A 3 -57.02 -26.87 -17.44
CA LYS A 3 -55.79 -27.14 -18.20
C LYS A 3 -54.77 -25.99 -18.14
N ILE A 4 -55.26 -24.75 -18.08
CA ILE A 4 -54.40 -23.55 -17.97
C ILE A 4 -53.80 -23.47 -16.56
N THR A 5 -54.59 -23.78 -15.53
CA THR A 5 -54.08 -23.89 -14.15
C THR A 5 -53.04 -25.00 -14.01
N LEU A 6 -53.19 -26.13 -14.71
CA LEU A 6 -52.19 -27.20 -14.70
C LEU A 6 -50.87 -26.78 -15.35
N ILE A 7 -50.93 -26.06 -16.47
CA ILE A 7 -49.74 -25.55 -17.17
C ILE A 7 -49.00 -24.55 -16.27
N LEU A 8 -49.71 -23.61 -15.64
CA LEU A 8 -49.12 -22.66 -14.70
C LEU A 8 -48.41 -23.33 -13.51
N ILE A 9 -48.97 -24.42 -12.98
CA ILE A 9 -48.36 -25.18 -11.89
C ILE A 9 -47.08 -25.90 -12.37
N ILE A 10 -47.08 -26.49 -13.57
CA ILE A 10 -45.92 -27.18 -14.13
C ILE A 10 -44.79 -26.19 -14.46
N THR A 11 -45.11 -25.04 -15.05
CA THR A 11 -44.13 -24.00 -15.35
C THR A 11 -43.55 -23.40 -14.05
N GLY A 12 -44.39 -23.23 -13.02
CA GLY A 12 -43.93 -22.80 -11.69
C GLY A 12 -42.95 -23.78 -11.05
N LEU A 13 -43.16 -25.09 -11.20
CA LEU A 13 -42.27 -26.13 -10.64
C LEU A 13 -40.87 -26.14 -11.28
N PHE A 14 -40.75 -25.75 -12.55
CA PHE A 14 -39.46 -25.67 -13.24
C PHE A 14 -38.60 -24.48 -12.78
N LEU A 15 -39.22 -23.42 -12.25
CA LEU A 15 -38.51 -22.23 -11.76
C LEU A 15 -37.83 -22.45 -10.39
N PHE A 16 -38.13 -23.54 -9.69
CA PHE A 16 -37.53 -23.87 -8.39
C PHE A 16 -36.33 -24.83 -8.46
N LYS A 17 -35.94 -25.30 -9.66
CA LYS A 17 -34.74 -26.14 -9.85
C LYS A 17 -33.49 -25.28 -10.09
N GLY A 18 -33.17 -24.40 -9.15
CA GLY A 18 -31.86 -23.75 -9.13
C GLY A 18 -30.80 -24.73 -8.64
N GLU A 19 -29.80 -25.03 -9.45
CA GLU A 19 -28.62 -25.76 -8.97
C GLU A 19 -27.85 -24.90 -7.96
N THR A 20 -27.33 -25.53 -6.91
CA THR A 20 -26.42 -24.86 -5.98
C THR A 20 -25.12 -24.56 -6.72
N VAL A 21 -24.87 -23.28 -7.02
CA VAL A 21 -23.59 -22.85 -7.56
C VAL A 21 -22.51 -23.11 -6.50
N MET A 22 -21.56 -23.99 -6.83
CA MET A 22 -20.33 -24.17 -6.07
C MET A 22 -19.45 -22.94 -6.31
N ALA A 23 -19.69 -21.88 -5.54
CA ALA A 23 -18.77 -20.74 -5.50
C ALA A 23 -17.65 -21.06 -4.50
N GLU A 24 -16.60 -21.73 -4.99
CA GLU A 24 -15.38 -21.91 -4.20
C GLU A 24 -14.52 -20.65 -4.32
N LYS A 25 -14.29 -19.97 -3.20
CA LYS A 25 -13.30 -18.89 -3.14
C LYS A 25 -11.92 -19.54 -3.18
N GLN A 26 -11.40 -19.77 -4.38
CA GLN A 26 -10.05 -20.27 -4.56
C GLN A 26 -9.07 -19.12 -4.29
N ALA A 27 -8.81 -18.85 -3.01
CA ALA A 27 -7.61 -18.13 -2.62
C ALA A 27 -6.43 -19.02 -3.00
N ALA A 28 -5.54 -18.52 -3.85
CA ALA A 28 -4.35 -19.26 -4.25
C ALA A 28 -3.47 -19.51 -3.01
N ASN A 29 -3.56 -20.71 -2.43
CA ASN A 29 -2.68 -21.19 -1.36
C ASN A 29 -1.25 -21.47 -1.87
N SER A 30 -0.88 -21.01 -3.07
CA SER A 30 0.44 -21.21 -3.67
C SER A 30 1.58 -20.46 -2.97
N ALA A 31 1.30 -19.78 -1.85
CA ALA A 31 2.27 -19.15 -0.99
C ALA A 31 1.99 -19.38 0.51
N GLU A 32 1.30 -20.47 0.91
CA GLU A 32 1.21 -20.80 2.33
C GLU A 32 2.52 -21.43 2.82
N LEU A 33 3.51 -20.56 3.04
CA LEU A 33 4.77 -20.91 3.69
C LEU A 33 4.49 -21.07 5.18
N SER A 34 4.18 -22.29 5.63
CA SER A 34 4.09 -22.60 7.08
C SER A 34 5.49 -22.68 7.69
N LEU A 35 6.28 -21.62 7.61
CA LEU A 35 7.47 -21.49 8.43
C LEU A 35 7.03 -21.04 9.82
N SER A 36 6.90 -21.98 10.75
CA SER A 36 6.86 -21.70 12.18
C SER A 36 8.25 -21.34 12.69
N ILE A 37 8.90 -20.35 12.06
CA ILE A 37 10.00 -19.67 12.74
C ILE A 37 9.33 -18.91 13.88
N LYS A 38 9.63 -19.28 15.13
CA LYS A 38 9.35 -18.45 16.29
C LYS A 38 10.30 -17.24 16.23
N ILE A 39 10.09 -16.37 15.25
CA ILE A 39 10.75 -15.06 15.21
C ILE A 39 10.16 -14.32 16.39
N ASP A 40 11.03 -13.81 17.25
CA ASP A 40 10.57 -12.93 18.31
C ASP A 40 9.91 -11.68 17.69
N LYS A 41 8.98 -11.08 18.42
CA LYS A 41 8.19 -9.96 17.89
C LYS A 41 9.10 -8.81 17.44
N GLU A 42 10.20 -8.60 18.16
CA GLU A 42 11.17 -7.55 17.92
C GLU A 42 11.93 -7.75 16.59
N GLU A 43 12.41 -8.96 16.32
CA GLU A 43 13.05 -9.29 15.05
C GLU A 43 12.05 -9.20 13.90
N GLN A 44 10.80 -9.63 14.10
CA GLN A 44 9.74 -9.49 13.09
C GLN A 44 9.45 -8.01 12.76
N ASP A 45 9.41 -7.14 13.78
CA ASP A 45 9.20 -5.71 13.62
C ASP A 45 10.40 -5.05 12.91
N SER A 46 11.63 -5.44 13.24
CA SER A 46 12.85 -4.96 12.56
C SER A 46 12.88 -5.36 11.08
N ILE A 47 12.50 -6.60 10.75
CA ILE A 47 12.40 -7.09 9.38
C ILE A 47 11.32 -6.31 8.62
N ASN A 48 10.19 -6.01 9.27
CA ASN A 48 9.11 -5.23 8.66
C ASN A 48 9.56 -3.80 8.36
N LEU A 49 10.26 -3.13 9.27
CA LEU A 49 10.85 -1.81 9.02
C LEU A 49 11.86 -1.86 7.88
N LYS A 50 12.70 -2.90 7.81
CA LYS A 50 13.66 -3.05 6.71
C LYS A 50 12.99 -3.22 5.35
N LYS A 51 11.87 -3.96 5.29
CA LYS A 51 11.07 -4.08 4.06
C LYS A 51 10.48 -2.73 3.64
N LYS A 52 9.99 -1.93 4.59
CA LYS A 52 9.49 -0.58 4.32
C LYS A 52 10.60 0.33 3.77
N GLU A 53 11.78 0.30 4.39
CA GLU A 53 12.98 1.05 3.95
C GLU A 53 13.31 0.73 2.48
N LEU A 54 13.40 -0.56 2.13
CA LEU A 54 13.69 -1.01 0.77
C LEU A 54 12.60 -0.63 -0.23
N ALA A 55 11.33 -0.68 0.18
CA ALA A 55 10.22 -0.25 -0.67
C ALA A 55 10.29 1.25 -0.98
N ILE A 56 10.58 2.07 0.02
CA ILE A 56 10.78 3.52 -0.14
C ILE A 56 11.96 3.77 -1.09
N LYS A 57 13.12 3.15 -0.83
CA LYS A 57 14.30 3.26 -1.71
C LYS A 57 13.95 2.90 -3.17
N SER A 58 13.25 1.79 -3.37
CA SER A 58 12.85 1.33 -4.71
C SER A 58 11.99 2.36 -5.45
N VAL A 59 11.04 2.99 -4.77
CA VAL A 59 10.21 4.05 -5.35
C VAL A 59 11.06 5.28 -5.66
N LEU A 60 11.86 5.77 -4.70
CA LEU A 60 12.72 6.93 -4.91
C LEU A 60 13.68 6.71 -6.10
N SER A 61 14.28 5.52 -6.21
CA SER A 61 15.18 5.17 -7.31
C SER A 61 14.44 5.13 -8.64
N ARG A 62 13.24 4.52 -8.69
CA ARG A 62 12.42 4.44 -9.91
C ARG A 62 12.11 5.81 -10.50
N TYR A 63 11.90 6.81 -9.65
CA TYR A 63 11.59 8.17 -10.07
C TYR A 63 12.82 9.07 -10.22
N ASN A 64 14.04 8.55 -10.05
CA ASN A 64 15.29 9.32 -10.04
C ASN A 64 15.26 10.47 -9.02
N SER A 65 14.75 10.19 -7.83
CA SER A 65 14.71 11.16 -6.73
C SER A 65 16.12 11.54 -6.27
N PRO A 66 16.40 12.81 -5.91
CA PRO A 66 17.63 13.17 -5.23
C PRO A 66 17.73 12.62 -3.79
N MET A 67 16.64 12.08 -3.22
CA MET A 67 16.57 11.58 -1.85
C MET A 67 16.82 10.07 -1.72
N VAL A 68 17.30 9.39 -2.77
CA VAL A 68 17.42 7.92 -2.81
C VAL A 68 18.23 7.33 -1.66
N GLU A 69 19.23 8.05 -1.17
CA GLU A 69 20.08 7.64 -0.04
C GLU A 69 19.62 8.20 1.31
N ASN A 70 18.38 8.71 1.38
CA ASN A 70 17.76 9.23 2.60
C ASN A 70 16.52 8.40 3.00
N GLU A 71 16.39 7.17 2.47
CA GLU A 71 15.33 6.22 2.82
C GLU A 71 15.25 5.95 4.34
N LYS A 72 16.39 5.98 5.02
CA LYS A 72 16.48 5.80 6.48
C LYS A 72 15.83 6.94 7.25
N SER A 73 15.91 8.17 6.76
CA SER A 73 15.30 9.33 7.42
C SER A 73 13.77 9.24 7.40
N PHE A 74 13.18 8.69 6.34
CA PHE A 74 11.74 8.40 6.33
C PHE A 74 11.34 7.35 7.37
N ILE A 75 12.17 6.32 7.57
CA ILE A 75 11.94 5.31 8.60
C ILE A 75 12.08 5.91 9.99
N GLU A 76 13.15 6.66 10.24
CA GLU A 76 13.38 7.35 11.51
C GLU A 76 12.21 8.28 11.86
N ALA A 77 11.77 9.11 10.91
CA ALA A 77 10.64 10.00 11.10
C ALA A 77 9.34 9.23 11.39
N CYS A 78 9.02 8.19 10.62
CA CYS A 78 7.78 7.43 10.85
C CYS A 78 7.78 6.73 12.21
N THR A 79 8.92 6.19 12.65
CA THR A 79 9.03 5.55 13.96
C THR A 79 9.00 6.56 15.11
N THR A 80 9.64 7.72 14.93
CA THR A 80 9.71 8.76 15.97
C THR A 80 8.36 9.41 16.22
N TYR A 81 7.59 9.63 15.15
CA TYR A 81 6.30 10.33 15.21
C TYR A 81 5.08 9.40 15.15
N ASP A 82 5.28 8.08 15.21
CA ASP A 82 4.23 7.05 15.10
C ASP A 82 3.32 7.24 13.87
N LEU A 83 3.95 7.42 12.71
CA LEU A 83 3.27 7.62 11.42
C LEU A 83 3.36 6.36 10.55
N ASP A 84 2.46 6.25 9.57
CA ASP A 84 2.67 5.31 8.47
C ASP A 84 3.94 5.73 7.69
N CYS A 85 4.92 4.82 7.59
CA CYS A 85 6.18 5.07 6.89
C CYS A 85 6.02 5.36 5.39
N TYR A 86 4.86 5.08 4.80
CA TYR A 86 4.58 5.45 3.41
C TYR A 86 3.97 6.85 3.26
N LEU A 87 3.56 7.50 4.36
CA LEU A 87 2.91 8.81 4.33
C LEU A 87 3.83 9.89 3.75
N LEU A 88 4.99 10.10 4.37
CA LEU A 88 5.95 11.14 3.95
C LEU A 88 6.46 10.91 2.51
N PRO A 89 6.90 9.70 2.10
CA PRO A 89 7.24 9.43 0.71
C PRO A 89 6.10 9.73 -0.27
N SER A 90 4.84 9.46 0.13
CA SER A 90 3.67 9.71 -0.72
C SER A 90 3.38 11.21 -0.88
N ILE A 91 3.51 11.99 0.20
CA ILE A 91 3.41 13.45 0.16
C ILE A 91 4.50 14.03 -0.76
N ALA A 92 5.75 13.61 -0.57
CA ALA A 92 6.86 14.06 -1.43
C ALA A 92 6.65 13.69 -2.91
N GLY A 93 6.07 12.51 -3.18
CA GLY A 93 5.68 12.08 -4.52
C GLY A 93 4.69 13.02 -5.18
N LEU A 94 3.66 13.43 -4.43
CA LEU A 94 2.62 14.34 -4.90
C LEU A 94 3.13 15.78 -5.09
N GLU A 95 3.83 16.32 -4.09
CA GLU A 95 4.19 17.75 -4.03
C GLU A 95 5.35 18.11 -4.96
N SER A 96 6.33 17.21 -5.12
CA SER A 96 7.59 17.54 -5.79
C SER A 96 8.11 16.45 -6.73
N THR A 97 7.30 15.42 -7.02
CA THR A 97 7.76 14.20 -7.73
C THR A 97 8.99 13.62 -7.04
N PHE A 98 8.88 13.40 -5.73
CA PHE A 98 9.94 12.90 -4.87
C PHE A 98 11.18 13.81 -4.87
N GLY A 99 10.99 15.12 -4.66
CA GLY A 99 12.08 16.10 -4.50
C GLY A 99 12.71 16.58 -5.81
N ARG A 100 12.19 16.18 -6.98
CA ARG A 100 12.72 16.57 -8.29
C ARG A 100 12.33 17.98 -8.70
N PHE A 101 11.15 18.44 -8.29
CA PHE A 101 10.62 19.75 -8.63
C PHE A 101 10.41 20.54 -7.35
N ILE A 102 11.49 21.17 -6.90
CA ILE A 102 11.53 22.05 -5.74
C ILE A 102 12.28 23.33 -6.10
N TRP A 103 12.24 24.34 -5.23
CA TRP A 103 13.15 25.48 -5.36
C TRP A 103 14.61 24.99 -5.24
N PRO A 104 15.55 25.44 -6.10
CA PRO A 104 16.92 24.96 -6.07
C PRO A 104 17.57 25.09 -4.68
N ASN A 105 18.21 24.00 -4.22
CA ASN A 105 18.87 23.90 -2.91
C ASN A 105 17.94 24.16 -1.69
N SER A 106 16.61 24.08 -1.86
CA SER A 106 15.67 24.25 -0.73
C SER A 106 15.53 23.02 0.13
N TYR A 107 15.82 21.83 -0.42
CA TYR A 107 15.60 20.54 0.24
C TYR A 107 14.18 20.41 0.80
N ASN A 108 13.17 20.98 0.12
CA ASN A 108 11.79 21.03 0.61
C ASN A 108 10.86 20.14 -0.23
N PRO A 109 10.90 18.81 -0.08
CA PRO A 109 10.14 17.90 -0.92
C PRO A 109 8.64 17.88 -0.59
N PHE A 110 8.23 18.45 0.54
CA PHE A 110 6.86 18.39 1.07
C PHE A 110 6.06 19.68 0.86
N GLY A 111 6.67 20.73 0.29
CA GLY A 111 5.99 22.01 0.05
C GLY A 111 5.79 22.86 1.31
N TRP A 112 6.61 22.66 2.35
CA TRP A 112 6.53 23.43 3.59
C TRP A 112 6.60 24.93 3.35
N GLY A 113 5.73 25.68 4.04
CA GLY A 113 5.60 27.13 3.85
C GLY A 113 5.30 27.51 2.40
N ARG A 114 4.49 26.71 1.68
CA ARG A 114 4.15 26.89 0.24
C ARG A 114 5.35 26.72 -0.69
N GLY A 115 6.36 25.96 -0.26
CA GLY A 115 7.60 25.72 -0.99
C GLY A 115 8.69 26.77 -0.79
N TYR A 116 8.49 27.76 0.10
CA TYR A 116 9.45 28.83 0.36
C TYR A 116 10.44 28.52 1.50
N LEU A 117 10.16 27.51 2.33
CA LEU A 117 11.11 27.12 3.37
C LEU A 117 12.33 26.43 2.73
N MET A 118 13.49 26.77 3.27
CA MET A 118 14.79 26.24 2.90
C MET A 118 15.32 25.44 4.08
N PHE A 119 15.82 24.24 3.82
CA PHE A 119 16.48 23.37 4.78
C PHE A 119 17.95 23.16 4.34
N GLU A 120 18.80 22.72 5.25
CA GLU A 120 20.20 22.40 4.99
C GLU A 120 20.35 21.02 4.32
N SER A 121 19.37 20.12 4.51
CA SER A 121 19.40 18.78 3.92
C SER A 121 18.01 18.14 3.82
N TRP A 122 17.89 17.09 3.00
CA TRP A 122 16.67 16.29 2.86
C TRP A 122 16.23 15.59 4.16
N SER A 123 17.18 15.29 5.05
CA SER A 123 16.89 14.63 6.33
C SER A 123 16.36 15.60 7.39
N GLU A 124 16.62 16.90 7.24
CA GLU A 124 16.13 17.94 8.15
C GLU A 124 14.68 18.36 7.84
N SER A 125 14.32 18.37 6.55
CA SER A 125 13.00 18.80 6.05
C SER A 125 11.84 17.92 6.49
#